data_AF-A0A7V2SX65-F1
#
_entry.id   AF-A0A7V2SX65-F1
#
_cell.length_a   1.000
_cell.length_b   1.000
_cell.length_c   1.000
_cell.angle_alpha   90.00
_cell.angle_beta   90.00
_cell.angle_gamma   90.00
#
_symmetry.space_group_name_H-M   'P 1'
#
loop_
_entity.id
_entity.type
_entity.pdbx_description
1 polymer ?
#
loop_
_entity_poly.entity_id
_entity_poly.type
_entity_poly.pdbx_seq_one_letter_code
_entity_poly.pdbx_strand_id
1 'polypeptide(L)'
;TGKDIFIPFENVVSEKDGIGRGLEFLYKNQYFASSIWPLAISIPTNNTATLTAWYFAHLQKQNGRQLLGYKIVLAKLNEQFSQCLKLQLMEKLSLSNNLNPQLLKFTAILNKTTHITQTMEQLGLLRGILGSNAHNIKTESNVRAFYKVAHLATELDGMSHEINQLPLIKKAAIACHPYYDKEVECLAKNNQQGMEIFDETIFKHLGYILHNLTKTWFYAFKASSVGRLFMPKYKYKTMIKRMSSSFAFLSDVTLIVWTFKHKINTSFASQLALCLQNITSSIALYDYYVSESTNEQSKQLAKVSLKNTLYACQNSLKETLNLAFKRIPAILTKLLIFPLGRPFYPVKVFKSLHNDIEKICELETIENINHAEAAKNGVNSTYSPFLKKIYQAKQKLKNAESAEIAVTNATGTPLNTDNYEVLINRCLAAGIVSVEQSEQLREAYESILEIKLTNHFGNNYEK
;
A
#
# COMPACT_ATOMS: atom_id res chain seq x y z
N THR A 1 -37.89 13.74 -14.84
CA THR A 1 -37.81 12.71 -15.89
C THR A 1 -37.96 13.40 -17.22
N GLY A 2 -36.98 13.31 -18.11
CA GLY A 2 -37.10 13.88 -19.45
C GLY A 2 -37.55 12.80 -20.43
N LYS A 3 -38.57 13.11 -21.22
CA LYS A 3 -39.08 12.28 -22.32
C LYS A 3 -38.90 13.08 -23.61
N ASP A 4 -38.44 12.43 -24.69
CA ASP A 4 -38.17 13.07 -25.99
C ASP A 4 -37.20 14.26 -25.89
N ILE A 5 -36.12 14.10 -25.11
CA ILE A 5 -35.10 15.13 -24.92
C ILE A 5 -34.35 15.33 -26.24
N PHE A 6 -34.44 16.53 -26.81
CA PHE A 6 -33.59 16.94 -27.92
C PHE A 6 -32.15 17.14 -27.44
N ILE A 7 -31.21 16.41 -28.02
CA ILE A 7 -29.77 16.56 -27.78
C ILE A 7 -29.15 17.06 -29.10
N PRO A 8 -28.67 18.31 -29.14
CA PRO A 8 -27.92 18.82 -30.30
C PRO A 8 -26.71 17.94 -30.63
N PHE A 9 -26.37 17.80 -31.91
CA PHE A 9 -25.20 17.00 -32.34
C PHE A 9 -23.87 17.52 -31.78
N GLU A 10 -23.76 18.84 -31.59
CA GLU A 10 -22.63 19.51 -30.92
C GLU A 10 -22.43 19.03 -29.47
N ASN A 11 -23.46 18.50 -28.82
CA ASN A 11 -23.39 17.97 -27.46
C ASN A 11 -23.00 16.47 -27.42
N VAL A 12 -22.88 15.81 -28.57
CA VAL A 12 -22.30 14.46 -28.64
C VAL A 12 -20.80 14.57 -28.41
N VAL A 13 -20.23 13.76 -27.51
CA VAL A 13 -18.78 13.76 -27.24
C VAL A 13 -18.03 13.44 -28.53
N SER A 14 -17.13 14.33 -28.96
CA SER A 14 -16.46 14.24 -30.27
C SER A 14 -17.40 14.37 -31.48
N GLU A 15 -18.56 14.99 -31.28
CA GLU A 15 -19.53 15.35 -32.31
C GLU A 15 -19.85 14.16 -33.24
N LYS A 16 -19.67 14.33 -34.55
CA LYS A 16 -19.94 13.31 -35.57
C LYS A 16 -19.06 12.08 -35.42
N ASP A 17 -17.78 12.25 -35.06
CA ASP A 17 -16.81 11.15 -34.92
C ASP A 17 -17.08 10.31 -33.66
N GLY A 18 -17.87 10.85 -32.72
CA GLY A 18 -18.28 10.18 -31.50
C GLY A 18 -19.43 9.19 -31.63
N ILE A 19 -20.19 9.28 -32.73
CA ILE A 19 -21.39 8.48 -32.95
C ILE A 19 -21.01 6.99 -33.03
N GLY A 20 -21.71 6.16 -32.24
CA GLY A 20 -21.43 4.71 -32.15
C GLY A 20 -20.22 4.34 -31.29
N ARG A 21 -19.46 5.32 -30.77
CA ARG A 21 -18.25 5.09 -29.97
C ARG A 21 -18.41 5.36 -28.48
N GLY A 22 -19.64 5.52 -27.99
CA GLY A 22 -19.94 5.84 -26.58
C GLY A 22 -19.26 4.91 -25.57
N LEU A 23 -19.23 3.60 -25.84
CA LEU A 23 -18.54 2.62 -24.98
C LEU A 23 -17.02 2.85 -24.94
N GLU A 24 -16.40 3.18 -26.08
CA GLU A 24 -14.97 3.46 -26.13
C GLU A 24 -14.62 4.71 -25.31
N PHE A 25 -15.41 5.78 -25.45
CA PHE A 25 -15.23 7.01 -24.66
C PHE A 25 -15.48 6.79 -23.18
N LEU A 26 -16.50 6.01 -22.82
CA LEU A 26 -16.76 5.61 -21.43
C LEU A 26 -15.53 4.92 -20.83
N TYR A 27 -14.98 3.92 -21.52
CA TYR A 27 -13.79 3.21 -21.03
C TYR A 27 -12.56 4.12 -20.94
N LYS A 28 -12.33 5.02 -21.91
CA LYS A 28 -11.23 5.99 -21.87
C LYS A 28 -11.36 6.93 -20.66
N ASN A 29 -12.56 7.44 -20.39
CA ASN A 29 -12.81 8.34 -19.27
C ASN A 29 -12.69 7.63 -17.92
N GLN A 30 -13.27 6.43 -17.78
CA GLN A 30 -13.15 5.63 -16.55
C GLN A 30 -11.69 5.27 -16.26
N TYR A 31 -10.95 4.93 -17.30
CA TYR A 31 -9.52 4.66 -17.23
C TYR A 31 -8.72 5.87 -16.74
N PHE A 32 -8.90 7.05 -17.36
CA PHE A 32 -8.23 8.27 -16.96
C PHE A 32 -8.55 8.64 -15.51
N ALA A 33 -9.83 8.60 -15.13
CA ALA A 33 -10.25 8.84 -13.76
C ALA A 33 -9.57 7.86 -12.79
N SER A 34 -9.60 6.55 -13.08
CA SER A 34 -9.03 5.50 -12.22
C SER A 34 -7.51 5.62 -12.04
N SER A 35 -6.82 6.36 -12.90
CA SER A 35 -5.38 6.63 -12.76
C SER A 35 -5.07 7.70 -11.71
N ILE A 36 -6.04 8.58 -11.40
CA ILE A 36 -5.84 9.78 -10.57
C ILE A 36 -6.60 9.68 -9.25
N TRP A 37 -7.92 9.46 -9.30
CA TRP A 37 -8.76 9.60 -8.11
C TRP A 37 -8.41 8.62 -6.97
N PRO A 38 -8.03 7.34 -7.23
CA PRO A 38 -7.67 6.44 -6.15
C PRO A 38 -6.42 6.91 -5.41
N LEU A 39 -5.43 7.44 -6.14
CA LEU A 39 -4.22 8.01 -5.55
C LEU A 39 -4.56 9.24 -4.69
N ALA A 40 -5.38 10.14 -5.23
CA ALA A 40 -5.79 11.37 -4.57
C ALA A 40 -6.54 11.13 -3.24
N ILE A 41 -7.23 9.99 -3.09
CA ILE A 41 -7.84 9.59 -1.82
C ILE A 41 -6.84 8.84 -0.94
N SER A 42 -6.18 7.84 -1.49
CA SER A 42 -5.37 6.89 -0.74
C SER A 42 -4.12 7.53 -0.15
N ILE A 43 -3.32 8.25 -0.92
CA ILE A 43 -2.04 8.81 -0.45
C ILE A 43 -2.23 9.72 0.77
N PRO A 44 -3.06 10.79 0.73
CA PRO A 44 -3.22 11.67 1.89
C PRO A 44 -3.89 10.95 3.08
N THR A 45 -4.83 10.04 2.82
CA THR A 45 -5.47 9.24 3.88
C THR A 45 -4.44 8.37 4.60
N ASN A 46 -3.59 7.66 3.85
CA ASN A 46 -2.57 6.78 4.41
C ASN A 46 -1.49 7.56 5.15
N ASN A 47 -1.03 8.69 4.61
CA ASN A 47 -0.04 9.56 5.27
C ASN A 47 -0.59 10.08 6.59
N THR A 48 -1.80 10.65 6.58
CA THR A 48 -2.45 11.18 7.78
C THR A 48 -2.71 10.10 8.81
N ALA A 49 -3.19 8.91 8.39
CA ALA A 49 -3.40 7.77 9.27
C ALA A 49 -2.09 7.29 9.92
N THR A 50 -1.01 7.21 9.14
CA THR A 50 0.31 6.79 9.63
C THR A 50 0.87 7.76 10.66
N LEU A 51 0.85 9.06 10.36
CA LEU A 51 1.36 10.10 11.26
C LEU A 51 0.52 10.20 12.52
N THR A 52 -0.82 10.13 12.40
CA THR A 52 -1.72 10.11 13.56
C THR A 52 -1.40 8.94 14.48
N ALA A 53 -1.27 7.73 13.93
CA ALA A 53 -0.93 6.54 14.72
C ALA A 53 0.46 6.66 15.37
N TRP A 54 1.46 7.14 14.61
CA TRP A 54 2.82 7.34 15.08
C TRP A 54 2.88 8.29 16.27
N TYR A 55 2.29 9.47 16.15
CA TYR A 55 2.32 10.46 17.22
C TYR A 55 1.46 10.05 18.41
N PHE A 56 0.27 9.50 18.16
CA PHE A 56 -0.59 8.98 19.23
C PHE A 56 0.14 7.90 20.04
N ALA A 57 0.94 7.04 19.40
CA ALA A 57 1.70 6.01 20.11
C ALA A 57 2.80 6.57 21.03
N HIS A 58 3.28 7.80 20.81
CA HIS A 58 4.22 8.48 21.70
C HIS A 58 3.50 9.13 22.89
N LEU A 59 2.35 9.76 22.63
CA LEU A 59 1.62 10.53 23.63
C LEU A 59 0.84 9.63 24.58
N GLN A 60 0.17 8.61 24.05
CA GLN A 60 -0.74 7.78 24.82
C GLN A 60 0.02 6.78 25.69
N LYS A 61 -0.37 6.70 26.97
CA LYS A 61 0.08 5.68 27.90
C LYS A 61 -1.03 4.69 28.23
N GLN A 62 -0.64 3.45 28.46
CA GLN A 62 -1.49 2.39 29.01
C GLN A 62 -0.69 1.66 30.08
N ASN A 63 -1.28 1.45 31.26
CA ASN A 63 -0.61 0.85 32.42
C ASN A 63 0.74 1.54 32.74
N GLY A 64 0.81 2.86 32.62
CA GLY A 64 2.01 3.64 32.92
C GLY A 64 3.09 3.68 31.83
N ARG A 65 2.94 2.89 30.76
CA ARG A 65 3.91 2.80 29.67
C ARG A 65 3.35 3.43 28.40
N GLN A 66 4.19 4.15 27.65
CA GLN A 66 3.84 4.62 26.31
C GLN A 66 3.46 3.44 25.40
N LEU A 67 2.48 3.65 24.51
CA LEU A 67 2.02 2.62 23.57
C LEU A 67 3.16 2.09 22.68
N LEU A 68 4.13 2.95 22.32
CA LEU A 68 5.33 2.57 21.58
C LEU A 68 6.12 1.44 22.26
N GLY A 69 6.03 1.30 23.58
CA GLY A 69 6.70 0.25 24.32
C GLY A 69 6.15 -1.17 24.05
N TYR A 70 4.96 -1.29 23.49
CA TYR A 70 4.31 -2.57 23.26
C TYR A 70 4.66 -3.13 21.88
N LYS A 71 5.21 -4.35 21.84
CA LYS A 71 5.59 -5.04 20.59
C LYS A 71 4.44 -5.13 19.57
N ILE A 72 3.20 -5.25 20.02
CA ILE A 72 2.02 -5.30 19.15
C ILE A 72 1.73 -3.96 18.46
N VAL A 73 1.94 -2.84 19.15
CA VAL A 73 1.82 -1.49 18.58
C VAL A 73 2.94 -1.26 17.58
N LEU A 74 4.17 -1.66 17.93
CA LEU A 74 5.31 -1.60 17.02
C LEU A 74 5.11 -2.41 15.74
N ALA A 75 4.49 -3.59 15.84
CA ALA A 75 4.17 -4.40 14.67
C ALA A 75 3.21 -3.66 13.72
N LYS A 76 2.14 -3.06 14.26
CA LYS A 76 1.16 -2.29 13.48
C LYS A 76 1.78 -1.04 12.86
N LEU A 77 2.60 -0.30 13.61
CA LEU A 77 3.30 0.88 13.08
C LEU A 77 4.26 0.51 11.94
N ASN A 78 5.05 -0.55 12.12
CA ASN A 78 5.96 -1.05 11.09
C ASN A 78 5.22 -1.47 9.82
N GLU A 79 4.05 -2.09 9.96
CA GLU A 79 3.18 -2.43 8.84
C GLU A 79 2.65 -1.17 8.15
N GLN A 80 2.17 -0.19 8.92
CA GLN A 80 1.72 1.10 8.40
C GLN A 80 2.81 1.84 7.62
N PHE A 81 4.05 1.85 8.13
CA PHE A 81 5.19 2.48 7.46
C PHE A 81 5.52 1.77 6.14
N SER A 82 5.46 0.44 6.15
CA SER A 82 5.68 -0.36 4.96
C SER A 82 4.61 -0.14 3.90
N GLN A 83 3.35 0.02 4.30
CA GLN A 83 2.24 0.29 3.38
C GLN A 83 2.35 1.71 2.79
N CYS A 84 2.65 2.71 3.61
CA CYS A 84 2.87 4.09 3.19
C CYS A 84 3.97 4.19 2.12
N LEU A 85 5.17 3.65 2.41
CA LEU A 85 6.29 3.66 1.47
C LEU A 85 5.92 2.98 0.14
N LYS A 86 5.28 1.81 0.20
CA LYS A 86 4.87 1.06 -0.98
C LYS A 86 3.93 1.88 -1.87
N LEU A 87 2.89 2.49 -1.30
CA LEU A 87 1.90 3.26 -2.07
C LEU A 87 2.53 4.46 -2.77
N GLN A 88 3.44 5.17 -2.11
CA GLN A 88 4.12 6.33 -2.71
C GLN A 88 5.06 5.91 -3.84
N LEU A 89 5.79 4.80 -3.68
CA LEU A 89 6.63 4.29 -4.77
C LEU A 89 5.81 3.81 -5.96
N MET A 90 4.61 3.28 -5.72
CA MET A 90 3.68 2.88 -6.79
C MET A 90 3.09 4.09 -7.53
N GLU A 91 2.81 5.18 -6.82
CA GLU A 91 2.43 6.46 -7.42
C GLU A 91 3.55 7.01 -8.31
N LYS A 92 4.79 7.09 -7.81
CA LYS A 92 5.94 7.51 -8.61
C LYS A 92 6.13 6.67 -9.87
N LEU A 93 6.05 5.34 -9.74
CA LEU A 93 6.15 4.43 -10.88
C LEU A 93 5.02 4.66 -11.91
N SER A 94 3.85 5.08 -11.46
CA SER A 94 2.73 5.40 -12.34
C SER A 94 2.95 6.71 -13.10
N LEU A 95 3.58 7.70 -12.47
CA LEU A 95 3.83 9.04 -13.03
C LEU A 95 5.10 9.12 -13.89
N SER A 96 6.14 8.34 -13.58
CA SER A 96 7.46 8.40 -14.24
C SER A 96 7.47 7.94 -15.70
N ASN A 97 6.37 7.38 -16.22
CA ASN A 97 6.33 6.68 -17.49
C ASN A 97 5.74 7.54 -18.63
N ASN A 98 6.25 8.76 -18.88
CA ASN A 98 6.02 9.62 -20.07
C ASN A 98 4.68 9.41 -20.81
N LEU A 99 3.58 9.27 -20.07
CA LEU A 99 2.25 8.96 -20.59
C LEU A 99 2.22 7.84 -21.67
N ASN A 100 3.07 6.79 -21.59
CA ASN A 100 2.93 5.67 -22.52
C ASN A 100 1.52 5.09 -22.35
N PRO A 101 0.63 5.19 -23.36
CA PRO A 101 -0.80 4.94 -23.15
C PRO A 101 -1.12 3.51 -22.76
N GLN A 102 -0.24 2.54 -23.06
CA GLN A 102 -0.41 1.14 -22.67
C GLN A 102 0.03 0.88 -21.23
N LEU A 103 1.16 1.49 -20.80
CA LEU A 103 1.65 1.37 -19.43
C LEU A 103 0.74 2.13 -18.46
N LEU A 104 0.28 3.31 -18.86
CA LEU A 104 -0.67 4.11 -18.09
C LEU A 104 -1.99 3.31 -17.87
N LYS A 105 -2.45 2.52 -18.87
CA LYS A 105 -3.62 1.59 -18.78
C LYS A 105 -3.44 0.54 -17.71
N PHE A 106 -2.24 -0.01 -17.61
CA PHE A 106 -1.93 -1.01 -16.61
C PHE A 106 -1.87 -0.39 -15.20
N THR A 107 -1.17 0.73 -15.05
CA THR A 107 -1.00 1.40 -13.76
C THR A 107 -2.31 1.96 -13.22
N ALA A 108 -3.20 2.50 -14.07
CA ALA A 108 -4.51 2.98 -13.63
C ALA A 108 -5.40 1.89 -13.02
N ILE A 109 -5.43 0.71 -13.65
CA ILE A 109 -6.21 -0.43 -13.15
C ILE A 109 -5.63 -0.91 -11.81
N LEU A 110 -4.30 -0.96 -11.74
CA LEU A 110 -3.57 -1.42 -10.56
C LEU A 110 -3.69 -0.43 -9.39
N ASN A 111 -3.59 0.88 -9.65
CA ASN A 111 -3.72 1.93 -8.62
C ASN A 111 -5.06 1.85 -7.92
N LYS A 112 -6.13 1.72 -8.71
CA LYS A 112 -7.49 1.62 -8.19
C LYS A 112 -7.68 0.51 -7.17
N THR A 113 -7.35 -0.73 -7.54
CA THR A 113 -7.65 -1.87 -6.67
C THR A 113 -6.65 -2.00 -5.53
N THR A 114 -5.37 -1.73 -5.79
CA THR A 114 -4.31 -1.84 -4.78
C THR A 114 -4.39 -0.72 -3.74
N HIS A 115 -4.53 0.55 -4.16
CA HIS A 115 -4.45 1.67 -3.23
C HIS A 115 -5.67 1.75 -2.32
N ILE A 116 -6.89 1.56 -2.85
CA ILE A 116 -8.10 1.61 -2.03
C ILE A 116 -8.11 0.46 -1.00
N THR A 117 -7.78 -0.77 -1.42
CA THR A 117 -7.72 -1.93 -0.51
C THR A 117 -6.69 -1.71 0.61
N GLN A 118 -5.49 -1.26 0.26
CA GLN A 118 -4.45 -0.96 1.26
C GLN A 118 -4.83 0.21 2.16
N THR A 119 -5.61 1.18 1.66
CA THR A 119 -6.11 2.27 2.49
C THR A 119 -7.08 1.76 3.56
N MET A 120 -7.96 0.83 3.22
CA MET A 120 -8.86 0.20 4.19
C MET A 120 -8.07 -0.60 5.25
N GLU A 121 -7.03 -1.34 4.85
CA GLU A 121 -6.13 -2.02 5.77
C GLU A 121 -5.40 -1.04 6.70
N GLN A 122 -4.84 0.04 6.16
CA GLN A 122 -4.15 1.10 6.91
C GLN A 122 -5.05 1.74 7.97
N LEU A 123 -6.30 2.03 7.59
CA LEU A 123 -7.31 2.55 8.49
C LEU A 123 -7.70 1.51 9.56
N GLY A 124 -7.71 0.22 9.24
CA GLY A 124 -7.83 -0.86 10.23
C GLY A 124 -6.69 -0.87 11.24
N LEU A 125 -5.45 -0.70 10.79
CA LEU A 125 -4.27 -0.60 11.65
C LEU A 125 -4.34 0.64 12.56
N LEU A 126 -4.74 1.79 12.02
CA LEU A 126 -4.96 3.03 12.78
C LEU A 126 -5.98 2.81 13.88
N ARG A 127 -7.16 2.27 13.56
CA ARG A 127 -8.19 1.94 14.55
C ARG A 127 -7.64 1.03 15.64
N GLY A 128 -6.83 0.05 15.24
CA GLY A 128 -6.19 -0.88 16.13
C GLY A 128 -5.16 -0.26 17.08
N ILE A 129 -4.61 0.92 16.79
CA ILE A 129 -3.69 1.66 17.66
C ILE A 129 -4.47 2.67 18.53
N LEU A 130 -5.45 3.36 17.94
CA LEU A 130 -6.28 4.34 18.65
C LEU A 130 -7.24 3.69 19.67
N GLY A 131 -7.66 2.44 19.45
CA GLY A 131 -8.60 1.76 20.33
C GLY A 131 -9.98 2.43 20.35
N SER A 132 -10.52 2.66 21.55
CA SER A 132 -11.81 3.35 21.72
C SER A 132 -11.79 4.79 21.20
N ASN A 133 -10.64 5.45 21.21
CA ASN A 133 -10.49 6.82 20.71
C ASN A 133 -10.84 6.93 19.22
N ALA A 134 -10.72 5.85 18.44
CA ALA A 134 -11.15 5.83 17.05
C ALA A 134 -12.66 6.10 16.86
N HIS A 135 -13.48 5.76 17.86
CA HIS A 135 -14.94 5.98 17.82
C HIS A 135 -15.33 7.38 18.31
N ASN A 136 -14.49 7.96 19.16
CA ASN A 136 -14.76 9.24 19.79
C ASN A 136 -14.34 10.43 18.93
N ILE A 137 -13.59 10.24 17.85
CA ILE A 137 -13.23 11.26 16.86
C ILE A 137 -14.51 11.86 16.25
N LYS A 138 -15.01 12.96 16.84
CA LYS A 138 -16.29 13.57 16.45
C LYS A 138 -16.17 14.93 15.78
N THR A 139 -15.06 15.67 15.92
CA THR A 139 -15.13 17.13 15.72
C THR A 139 -14.00 17.78 14.92
N GLU A 140 -12.71 17.39 15.05
CA GLU A 140 -11.63 18.11 14.31
C GLU A 140 -10.67 17.24 13.49
N SER A 141 -10.44 15.98 13.87
CA SER A 141 -9.40 15.17 13.21
C SER A 141 -9.84 14.51 11.90
N ASN A 142 -11.13 14.60 11.54
CA ASN A 142 -11.75 14.05 10.32
C ASN A 142 -11.41 12.58 10.00
N VAL A 143 -10.84 11.80 10.93
CA VAL A 143 -10.50 10.39 10.69
C VAL A 143 -11.75 9.57 10.34
N ARG A 144 -12.90 9.91 10.91
CA ARG A 144 -14.20 9.33 10.53
C ARG A 144 -14.53 9.56 9.05
N ALA A 145 -14.17 10.72 8.50
CA ALA A 145 -14.37 11.00 7.08
C ALA A 145 -13.50 10.10 6.21
N PHE A 146 -12.26 9.78 6.63
CA PHE A 146 -11.42 8.82 5.91
C PHE A 146 -12.05 7.43 5.81
N TYR A 147 -12.62 6.90 6.91
CA TYR A 147 -13.34 5.62 6.84
C TYR A 147 -14.53 5.68 5.89
N LYS A 148 -15.31 6.78 5.92
CA LYS A 148 -16.46 6.95 5.01
C LYS A 148 -16.01 7.02 3.55
N VAL A 149 -15.02 7.87 3.24
CA VAL A 149 -14.55 8.12 1.88
C VAL A 149 -13.86 6.87 1.32
N ALA A 150 -12.99 6.22 2.09
CA ALA A 150 -12.34 4.98 1.65
C ALA A 150 -13.34 3.83 1.46
N HIS A 151 -14.39 3.76 2.30
CA HIS A 151 -15.46 2.79 2.11
C HIS A 151 -16.30 3.08 0.87
N LEU A 152 -16.77 4.31 0.67
CA LEU A 152 -17.49 4.71 -0.54
C LEU A 152 -16.66 4.46 -1.81
N ALA A 153 -15.35 4.71 -1.74
CA ALA A 153 -14.43 4.41 -2.82
C ALA A 153 -14.39 2.93 -3.21
N THR A 154 -14.62 2.01 -2.27
CA THR A 154 -14.75 0.57 -2.60
C THR A 154 -16.05 0.23 -3.34
N GLU A 155 -17.10 1.03 -3.19
CA GLU A 155 -18.43 0.78 -3.77
C GLU A 155 -18.60 1.35 -5.18
N LEU A 156 -17.87 2.41 -5.53
CA LEU A 156 -18.01 3.18 -6.78
C LEU A 156 -17.88 2.34 -8.08
N ASP A 157 -17.39 1.10 -8.01
CA ASP A 157 -17.30 0.19 -9.16
C ASP A 157 -17.95 -1.17 -8.94
N GLY A 158 -18.76 -1.31 -7.89
CA GLY A 158 -19.46 -2.55 -7.56
C GLY A 158 -18.74 -3.34 -6.46
N MET A 159 -19.56 -3.85 -5.53
CA MET A 159 -19.21 -4.45 -4.22
C MET A 159 -18.29 -5.69 -4.25
N SER A 160 -17.74 -6.09 -5.39
CA SER A 160 -16.99 -7.35 -5.54
C SER A 160 -15.53 -7.10 -5.92
N HIS A 161 -14.65 -7.19 -4.92
CA HIS A 161 -13.19 -7.18 -5.12
C HIS A 161 -12.76 -8.13 -6.25
N GLU A 162 -13.37 -9.32 -6.35
CA GLU A 162 -13.00 -10.30 -7.38
C GLU A 162 -13.31 -9.83 -8.82
N ILE A 163 -14.45 -9.17 -9.02
CA ILE A 163 -14.89 -8.69 -10.34
C ILE A 163 -14.03 -7.50 -10.77
N ASN A 164 -13.71 -6.62 -9.83
CA ASN A 164 -12.92 -5.41 -10.09
C ASN A 164 -11.47 -5.71 -10.49
N GLN A 165 -10.98 -6.93 -10.23
CA GLN A 165 -9.64 -7.38 -10.63
C GLN A 165 -9.59 -8.01 -12.03
N LEU A 166 -10.73 -8.36 -12.64
CA LEU A 166 -10.77 -9.02 -13.95
C LEU A 166 -10.12 -8.20 -15.08
N PRO A 167 -10.31 -6.87 -15.16
CA PRO A 167 -9.62 -6.06 -16.18
C PRO A 167 -8.09 -6.15 -16.05
N LEU A 168 -7.56 -6.19 -14.82
CA LEU A 168 -6.13 -6.31 -14.55
C LEU A 168 -5.61 -7.65 -15.05
N ILE A 169 -6.33 -8.74 -14.75
CA ILE A 169 -5.99 -10.08 -15.21
C ILE A 169 -6.06 -10.20 -16.71
N LYS A 170 -7.08 -9.66 -17.37
CA LYS A 170 -7.18 -9.69 -18.82
C LYS A 170 -5.97 -9.02 -19.48
N LYS A 171 -5.54 -7.89 -18.93
CA LYS A 171 -4.32 -7.19 -19.40
C LYS A 171 -3.05 -7.98 -19.11
N ALA A 172 -2.94 -8.53 -17.91
CA ALA A 172 -1.79 -9.34 -17.51
C ALA A 172 -1.67 -10.62 -18.34
N ALA A 173 -2.78 -11.28 -18.63
CA ALA A 173 -2.87 -12.42 -19.53
C ALA A 173 -2.28 -12.04 -20.89
N ILE A 174 -2.82 -11.03 -21.57
CA ILE A 174 -2.29 -10.61 -22.89
C ILE A 174 -0.78 -10.28 -22.81
N ALA A 175 -0.33 -9.58 -21.76
CA ALA A 175 1.08 -9.23 -21.59
C ALA A 175 2.01 -10.44 -21.31
N CYS A 176 1.51 -11.48 -20.63
CA CYS A 176 2.27 -12.70 -20.36
C CYS A 176 2.35 -13.64 -21.56
N HIS A 177 1.48 -13.49 -22.56
CA HIS A 177 1.34 -14.43 -23.67
C HIS A 177 1.69 -13.72 -24.99
N PRO A 178 2.99 -13.61 -25.34
CA PRO A 178 3.42 -12.87 -26.53
C PRO A 178 2.88 -13.45 -27.85
N TYR A 179 2.33 -14.66 -27.82
CA TYR A 179 1.77 -15.37 -28.97
C TYR A 179 0.24 -15.26 -29.09
N TYR A 180 -0.47 -14.84 -28.03
CA TYR A 180 -1.94 -14.88 -27.96
C TYR A 180 -2.62 -14.06 -29.07
N ASP A 181 -2.18 -12.82 -29.29
CA ASP A 181 -2.78 -11.96 -30.31
C ASP A 181 -2.64 -12.56 -31.72
N LYS A 182 -1.49 -13.22 -32.00
CA LYS A 182 -1.25 -13.91 -33.26
C LYS A 182 -2.12 -15.16 -33.41
N GLU A 183 -2.29 -15.94 -32.33
CA GLU A 183 -3.18 -17.10 -32.34
C GLU A 183 -4.61 -16.71 -32.69
N VAL A 184 -5.13 -15.64 -32.07
CA VAL A 184 -6.48 -15.12 -32.33
C VAL A 184 -6.60 -14.58 -33.75
N GLU A 185 -5.60 -13.85 -34.25
CA GLU A 185 -5.61 -13.33 -35.62
C GLU A 185 -5.61 -14.47 -36.66
N CYS A 186 -4.84 -15.54 -36.41
CA CYS A 186 -4.78 -16.71 -37.29
C CYS A 186 -6.13 -17.44 -37.33
N LEU A 187 -6.75 -17.65 -36.17
CA LEU A 187 -8.08 -18.26 -36.07
C LEU A 187 -9.16 -17.41 -36.74
N ALA A 188 -9.05 -16.08 -36.69
CA ALA A 188 -10.00 -15.16 -37.32
C ALA A 188 -9.95 -15.19 -38.85
N LYS A 189 -8.79 -15.49 -39.46
CA LYS A 189 -8.63 -15.59 -40.93
C LYS A 189 -9.35 -16.80 -41.52
N ASN A 190 -9.55 -17.87 -40.74
CA ASN A 190 -10.32 -19.08 -41.09
C ASN A 190 -9.99 -19.67 -42.48
N ASN A 191 -8.70 -19.72 -42.84
CA ASN A 191 -8.19 -20.28 -44.09
C ASN A 191 -7.01 -21.23 -43.83
N GLN A 192 -6.61 -22.02 -44.83
CA GLN A 192 -5.57 -23.04 -44.68
C GLN A 192 -4.22 -22.44 -44.25
N GLN A 193 -3.83 -21.30 -44.83
CA GLN A 193 -2.62 -20.58 -44.44
C GLN A 193 -2.66 -20.10 -42.97
N GLY A 194 -3.84 -19.65 -42.50
CA GLY A 194 -4.05 -19.28 -41.11
C GLY A 194 -3.87 -20.46 -40.15
N MET A 195 -4.31 -21.66 -40.54
CA MET A 195 -4.12 -22.87 -39.74
C MET A 195 -2.65 -23.31 -39.67
N GLU A 196 -1.91 -23.24 -40.77
CA GLU A 196 -0.47 -23.55 -40.78
C GLU A 196 0.33 -22.61 -39.86
N ILE A 197 0.04 -21.30 -39.91
CA ILE A 197 0.69 -20.31 -39.03
C ILE A 197 0.26 -20.50 -37.57
N PHE A 198 -1.00 -20.90 -37.34
CA PHE A 198 -1.50 -21.20 -36.00
C PHE A 198 -0.73 -22.37 -35.38
N ASP A 199 -0.53 -23.46 -36.12
CA ASP A 199 0.23 -24.63 -35.65
C ASP A 199 1.67 -24.24 -35.28
N GLU A 200 2.35 -23.45 -36.11
CA GLU A 200 3.69 -22.95 -35.77
C GLU A 200 3.68 -22.08 -34.50
N THR A 201 2.66 -21.24 -34.36
CA THR A 201 2.54 -20.29 -33.25
C THR A 201 2.26 -21.00 -31.93
N ILE A 202 1.39 -22.03 -31.91
CA ILE A 202 1.06 -22.76 -30.69
C ILE A 202 2.25 -23.58 -30.17
N PHE A 203 3.09 -24.13 -31.05
CA PHE A 203 4.32 -24.80 -30.64
C PHE A 203 5.33 -23.81 -30.03
N LYS A 204 5.45 -22.61 -30.59
CA LYS A 204 6.26 -21.53 -30.02
C LYS A 204 5.72 -21.09 -28.64
N HIS A 205 4.41 -21.01 -28.48
CA HIS A 205 3.77 -20.70 -27.22
C HIS A 205 4.03 -21.81 -26.18
N LEU A 206 3.88 -23.08 -26.53
CA LEU A 206 4.21 -24.19 -25.63
C LEU A 206 5.68 -24.17 -25.21
N GLY A 207 6.59 -23.87 -26.15
CA GLY A 207 8.00 -23.64 -25.85
C GLY A 207 8.22 -22.50 -24.86
N TYR A 208 7.44 -21.42 -24.95
CA TYR A 208 7.48 -20.29 -24.01
C TYR A 208 6.98 -20.66 -22.60
N ILE A 209 5.91 -21.44 -22.50
CA ILE A 209 5.43 -21.99 -21.21
C ILE A 209 6.54 -22.80 -20.54
N LEU A 210 7.17 -23.71 -21.28
CA LEU A 210 8.26 -24.55 -20.78
C LEU A 210 9.50 -23.70 -20.41
N HIS A 211 9.82 -22.67 -21.19
CA HIS A 211 10.89 -21.72 -20.87
C HIS A 211 10.63 -20.94 -19.58
N ASN A 212 9.40 -20.54 -19.30
CA ASN A 212 9.05 -19.89 -18.04
C ASN A 212 9.14 -20.86 -16.85
N LEU A 213 8.80 -22.12 -17.06
CA LEU A 213 8.99 -23.17 -16.06
C LEU A 213 10.49 -23.38 -15.77
N THR A 214 11.34 -23.53 -16.79
CA THR A 214 12.79 -23.70 -16.59
C THR A 214 13.42 -22.47 -15.93
N LYS A 215 13.01 -21.25 -16.31
CA LYS A 215 13.40 -20.01 -15.61
C LYS A 215 13.01 -20.02 -14.14
N THR A 216 11.81 -20.50 -13.82
CA THR A 216 11.34 -20.60 -12.43
C THR A 216 12.24 -21.51 -11.62
N TRP A 217 12.64 -22.65 -12.17
CA TRP A 217 13.58 -23.58 -11.54
C TRP A 217 14.98 -22.99 -11.41
N PHE A 218 15.49 -22.38 -12.48
CA PHE A 218 16.79 -21.72 -12.48
C PHE A 218 16.87 -20.62 -11.42
N TYR A 219 15.86 -19.75 -11.33
CA TYR A 219 15.81 -18.69 -10.32
C TYR A 219 15.52 -19.22 -8.92
N ALA A 220 14.78 -20.32 -8.77
CA ALA A 220 14.63 -21.00 -7.48
C ALA A 220 15.97 -21.51 -6.97
N PHE A 221 16.74 -22.18 -7.83
CA PHE A 221 18.09 -22.65 -7.50
C PHE A 221 19.03 -21.47 -7.21
N LYS A 222 19.07 -20.44 -8.06
CA LYS A 222 19.91 -19.26 -7.86
C LYS A 222 19.59 -18.49 -6.58
N ALA A 223 18.31 -18.42 -6.18
CA ALA A 223 17.89 -17.79 -4.93
C ALA A 223 18.14 -18.64 -3.69
N SER A 224 18.42 -19.94 -3.84
CA SER A 224 18.68 -20.88 -2.74
C SER A 224 19.98 -20.57 -1.99
N SER A 225 20.16 -21.16 -0.81
CA SER A 225 21.41 -20.99 -0.04
C SER A 225 22.64 -21.47 -0.82
N VAL A 226 22.52 -22.58 -1.55
CA VAL A 226 23.58 -23.13 -2.40
C VAL A 226 23.84 -22.22 -3.61
N GLY A 227 22.80 -21.82 -4.32
CA GLY A 227 22.94 -20.94 -5.48
C GLY A 227 23.56 -19.59 -5.15
N ARG A 228 23.33 -19.06 -3.94
CA ARG A 228 23.95 -17.81 -3.46
C ARG A 228 25.44 -17.93 -3.19
N LEU A 229 25.96 -19.12 -2.87
CA LEU A 229 27.39 -19.35 -2.70
C LEU A 229 28.12 -19.17 -4.04
N PHE A 230 27.53 -19.67 -5.12
CA PHE A 230 28.09 -19.59 -6.48
C PHE A 230 27.75 -18.28 -7.20
N MET A 231 26.63 -17.63 -6.87
CA MET A 231 26.14 -16.41 -7.54
C MET A 231 25.60 -15.37 -6.53
N PRO A 232 26.47 -14.66 -5.80
CA PRO A 232 26.06 -13.80 -4.69
C PRO A 232 25.33 -12.50 -5.12
N LYS A 233 25.48 -12.08 -6.38
CA LYS A 233 24.99 -10.77 -6.83
C LYS A 233 23.46 -10.77 -7.07
N TYR A 234 22.78 -9.79 -6.46
CA TYR A 234 21.36 -9.44 -6.63
C TYR A 234 20.32 -10.47 -6.12
N LYS A 235 20.40 -10.81 -4.83
CA LYS A 235 19.43 -11.69 -4.13
C LYS A 235 17.96 -11.33 -4.41
N TYR A 236 17.56 -10.08 -4.14
CA TYR A 236 16.16 -9.66 -4.27
C TYR A 236 15.68 -9.59 -5.72
N LYS A 237 16.53 -9.12 -6.64
CA LYS A 237 16.25 -9.15 -8.09
C LYS A 237 15.97 -10.57 -8.58
N THR A 238 16.75 -11.55 -8.11
CA THR A 238 16.56 -12.96 -8.46
C THR A 238 15.25 -13.51 -7.88
N MET A 239 14.89 -13.10 -6.66
CA MET A 239 13.62 -13.45 -6.03
C MET A 239 12.40 -12.89 -6.80
N ILE A 240 12.47 -11.63 -7.24
CA ILE A 240 11.42 -11.00 -8.06
C ILE A 240 11.30 -11.72 -9.41
N LYS A 241 12.44 -12.02 -10.06
CA LYS A 241 12.45 -12.79 -11.32
C LYS A 241 11.84 -14.17 -11.16
N ARG A 242 12.12 -14.87 -10.05
CA ARG A 242 11.48 -16.15 -9.72
C ARG A 242 9.95 -16.00 -9.62
N MET A 243 9.46 -15.00 -8.89
CA MET A 243 8.02 -14.79 -8.75
C MET A 243 7.37 -14.41 -10.08
N SER A 244 8.04 -13.60 -10.90
CA SER A 244 7.55 -13.18 -12.22
C SER A 244 7.45 -14.34 -13.20
N SER A 245 8.46 -15.22 -13.26
CA SER A 245 8.40 -16.42 -14.11
C SER A 245 7.36 -17.43 -13.61
N SER A 246 7.21 -17.55 -12.28
CA SER A 246 6.17 -18.39 -11.66
C SER A 246 4.77 -17.90 -12.01
N PHE A 247 4.57 -16.57 -11.98
CA PHE A 247 3.32 -15.92 -12.36
C PHE A 247 2.99 -16.15 -13.83
N ALA A 248 3.95 -15.93 -14.74
CA ALA A 248 3.75 -16.14 -16.17
C ALA A 248 3.33 -17.59 -16.48
N PHE A 249 4.11 -18.57 -15.99
CA PHE A 249 3.77 -19.98 -16.13
C PHE A 249 2.39 -20.31 -15.55
N LEU A 250 2.08 -19.81 -14.34
CA LEU A 250 0.78 -20.06 -13.74
C LEU A 250 -0.35 -19.43 -14.56
N SER A 251 -0.16 -18.23 -15.09
CA SER A 251 -1.13 -17.55 -15.95
C SER A 251 -1.45 -18.40 -17.17
N ASP A 252 -0.43 -18.91 -17.88
CA ASP A 252 -0.60 -19.79 -19.05
C ASP A 252 -1.41 -21.05 -18.70
N VAL A 253 -1.02 -21.76 -17.65
CA VAL A 253 -1.70 -23.00 -17.23
C VAL A 253 -3.13 -22.73 -16.78
N THR A 254 -3.39 -21.61 -16.09
CA THR A 254 -4.75 -21.26 -15.68
C THR A 254 -5.63 -20.93 -16.88
N LEU A 255 -5.12 -20.25 -17.90
CA LEU A 255 -5.87 -19.99 -19.12
C LEU A 255 -6.21 -21.29 -19.82
N ILE A 256 -5.24 -22.18 -20.06
CA ILE A 256 -5.50 -23.49 -20.69
C ILE A 256 -6.62 -24.26 -19.97
N VAL A 257 -6.61 -24.28 -18.64
CA VAL A 257 -7.61 -25.03 -17.84
C VAL A 257 -8.98 -24.37 -17.78
N TRP A 258 -9.06 -23.04 -17.88
CA TRP A 258 -10.31 -22.30 -17.69
C TRP A 258 -10.92 -21.76 -18.99
N THR A 259 -10.18 -21.72 -20.10
CA THR A 259 -10.67 -21.25 -21.41
C THR A 259 -11.91 -22.04 -21.89
N PHE A 260 -11.96 -23.35 -21.63
CA PHE A 260 -13.06 -24.20 -22.09
C PHE A 260 -14.20 -24.38 -21.07
N LYS A 261 -14.13 -23.70 -19.92
CA LYS A 261 -15.16 -23.84 -18.88
C LYS A 261 -16.24 -22.78 -19.03
N HIS A 262 -17.50 -23.20 -19.04
CA HIS A 262 -18.65 -22.30 -19.12
C HIS A 262 -18.82 -21.35 -17.93
N LYS A 263 -18.27 -21.69 -16.75
CA LYS A 263 -18.25 -20.82 -15.57
C LYS A 263 -16.83 -20.38 -15.28
N ILE A 264 -16.56 -19.08 -15.42
CA ILE A 264 -15.29 -18.47 -15.02
C ILE A 264 -15.30 -18.33 -13.49
N ASN A 265 -14.34 -18.95 -12.82
CA ASN A 265 -14.14 -18.73 -11.39
C ASN A 265 -13.36 -17.43 -11.18
N THR A 266 -14.05 -16.40 -10.71
CA THR A 266 -13.49 -15.06 -10.46
C THR A 266 -12.50 -15.05 -9.30
N SER A 267 -12.59 -15.99 -8.37
CA SER A 267 -11.75 -16.02 -7.16
C SER A 267 -10.28 -16.31 -7.48
N PHE A 268 -9.97 -17.27 -8.36
CA PHE A 268 -8.56 -17.52 -8.71
C PHE A 268 -7.97 -16.36 -9.52
N ALA A 269 -8.77 -15.75 -10.40
CA ALA A 269 -8.37 -14.57 -11.15
C ALA A 269 -8.05 -13.40 -10.20
N SER A 270 -8.89 -13.18 -9.18
CA SER A 270 -8.63 -12.18 -8.14
C SER A 270 -7.31 -12.43 -7.40
N GLN A 271 -7.00 -13.68 -7.04
CA GLN A 271 -5.73 -14.01 -6.36
C GLN A 271 -4.51 -13.87 -7.27
N LEU A 272 -4.67 -14.21 -8.55
CA LEU A 272 -3.63 -14.00 -9.56
C LEU A 272 -3.38 -12.48 -9.72
N ALA A 273 -4.41 -11.65 -9.66
CA ALA A 273 -4.29 -10.19 -9.77
C ALA A 273 -3.53 -9.62 -8.57
N LEU A 274 -3.85 -10.11 -7.37
CA LEU A 274 -3.15 -9.75 -6.15
C LEU A 274 -1.66 -10.16 -6.20
N CYS A 275 -1.34 -11.31 -6.81
CA CYS A 275 0.05 -11.68 -7.05
C CYS A 275 0.77 -10.66 -7.92
N LEU A 276 0.15 -10.22 -9.02
CA LEU A 276 0.73 -9.23 -9.93
C LEU A 276 0.97 -7.88 -9.24
N GLN A 277 0.01 -7.40 -8.45
CA GLN A 277 0.16 -6.17 -7.67
C GLN A 277 1.35 -6.24 -6.70
N ASN A 278 1.54 -7.39 -6.03
CA ASN A 278 2.68 -7.61 -5.16
C ASN A 278 4.01 -7.69 -5.93
N ILE A 279 4.03 -8.26 -7.15
CA ILE A 279 5.22 -8.26 -8.01
C ILE A 279 5.59 -6.82 -8.39
N THR A 280 4.63 -6.02 -8.87
CA THR A 280 4.84 -4.62 -9.24
C THR A 280 5.32 -3.79 -8.05
N SER A 281 4.70 -3.97 -6.88
CA SER A 281 5.14 -3.34 -5.62
C SER A 281 6.57 -3.74 -5.24
N SER A 282 6.93 -5.01 -5.44
CA SER A 282 8.28 -5.51 -5.15
C SER A 282 9.34 -4.92 -6.08
N ILE A 283 8.99 -4.65 -7.35
CA ILE A 283 9.88 -3.97 -8.30
C ILE A 283 10.14 -2.54 -7.82
N ALA A 284 9.09 -1.77 -7.52
CA ALA A 284 9.24 -0.39 -7.04
C ALA A 284 10.05 -0.31 -5.74
N LEU A 285 9.79 -1.20 -4.77
CA LEU A 285 10.55 -1.31 -3.53
C LEU A 285 12.01 -1.71 -3.75
N TYR A 286 12.29 -2.58 -4.73
CA TYR A 286 13.65 -2.98 -5.05
C TYR A 286 14.43 -1.83 -5.70
N ASP A 287 13.82 -1.09 -6.61
CA ASP A 287 14.44 0.06 -7.25
C ASP A 287 14.78 1.13 -6.20
N TYR A 288 13.82 1.44 -5.29
CA TYR A 288 14.07 2.33 -4.15
C TYR A 288 15.17 1.82 -3.21
N TYR A 289 15.17 0.52 -2.88
CA TYR A 289 16.21 -0.08 -2.03
C TYR A 289 17.61 -0.01 -2.64
N VAL A 290 17.73 -0.05 -3.98
CA VAL A 290 19.01 0.06 -4.68
C VAL A 290 19.45 1.51 -4.84
N SER A 291 18.52 2.44 -5.07
CA SER A 291 18.82 3.87 -5.20
C SER A 291 19.17 4.52 -3.85
N GLU A 292 18.58 4.05 -2.76
CA GLU A 292 18.82 4.59 -1.42
C GLU A 292 20.18 4.13 -0.86
N SER A 293 21.17 5.01 -0.96
CA SER A 293 22.54 4.78 -0.52
C SER A 293 22.90 5.51 0.78
N THR A 294 22.11 6.53 1.17
CA THR A 294 22.49 7.46 2.23
C THR A 294 21.76 7.19 3.55
N ASN A 295 20.49 6.79 3.50
CA ASN A 295 19.69 6.56 4.69
C ASN A 295 19.55 5.05 5.01
N GLU A 296 20.36 4.57 5.95
CA GLU A 296 20.31 3.16 6.40
C GLU A 296 18.96 2.76 7.02
N GLN A 297 18.22 3.69 7.64
CA GLN A 297 16.89 3.38 8.20
C GLN A 297 15.86 3.16 7.09
N SER A 298 15.75 4.10 6.14
CA SER A 298 14.83 3.99 4.98
C SER A 298 15.14 2.75 4.15
N LYS A 299 16.42 2.46 3.94
CA LYS A 299 16.89 1.25 3.26
C LYS A 299 16.48 -0.03 3.99
N GLN A 300 16.55 -0.05 5.32
CA GLN A 300 16.10 -1.19 6.12
C GLN A 300 14.57 -1.35 6.08
N LEU A 301 13.80 -0.27 6.11
CA LEU A 301 12.34 -0.32 5.91
C LEU A 301 12.02 -0.89 4.54
N ALA A 302 12.59 -0.34 3.47
CA ALA A 302 12.41 -0.83 2.10
C ALA A 302 12.72 -2.32 1.97
N LYS A 303 13.80 -2.79 2.61
CA LYS A 303 14.20 -4.19 2.64
C LYS A 303 13.18 -5.08 3.37
N VAL A 304 12.62 -4.62 4.49
CA VAL A 304 11.59 -5.36 5.23
C VAL A 304 10.28 -5.38 4.43
N SER A 305 9.86 -4.23 3.90
CA SER A 305 8.71 -4.09 3.02
C SER A 305 8.80 -5.02 1.81
N LEU A 306 9.98 -5.10 1.19
CA LEU A 306 10.25 -5.99 0.06
C LEU A 306 10.10 -7.46 0.44
N LYS A 307 10.63 -7.89 1.59
CA LYS A 307 10.46 -9.27 2.09
C LYS A 307 8.99 -9.61 2.34
N ASN A 308 8.25 -8.71 2.99
CA ASN A 308 6.84 -8.92 3.29
C ASN A 308 5.99 -8.95 2.01
N THR A 309 6.30 -8.11 1.03
CA THR A 309 5.62 -8.09 -0.27
C THR A 309 5.90 -9.37 -1.07
N LEU A 310 7.14 -9.87 -1.07
CA LEU A 310 7.49 -11.17 -1.67
C LEU A 310 6.79 -12.34 -0.97
N TYR A 311 6.62 -12.27 0.35
CA TYR A 311 5.83 -13.24 1.10
C TYR A 311 4.34 -13.21 0.71
N ALA A 312 3.75 -12.02 0.57
CA ALA A 312 2.38 -11.85 0.10
C ALA A 312 2.19 -12.41 -1.32
N CYS A 313 3.11 -12.10 -2.23
CA CYS A 313 3.15 -12.66 -3.60
C CYS A 313 3.16 -14.20 -3.59
N GLN A 314 4.04 -14.81 -2.80
CA GLN A 314 4.11 -16.27 -2.65
C GLN A 314 2.78 -16.87 -2.16
N ASN A 315 2.11 -16.21 -1.21
CA ASN A 315 0.83 -16.68 -0.71
C ASN A 315 -0.27 -16.54 -1.77
N SER A 316 -0.32 -15.42 -2.51
CA SER A 316 -1.28 -15.24 -3.61
C SER A 316 -1.10 -16.27 -4.72
N LEU A 317 0.13 -16.64 -5.10
CA LEU A 317 0.40 -17.74 -6.04
C LEU A 317 -0.14 -19.07 -5.51
N LYS A 318 0.12 -19.37 -4.24
CA LYS A 318 -0.37 -20.60 -3.57
C LYS A 318 -1.89 -20.65 -3.57
N GLU A 319 -2.57 -19.55 -3.23
CA GLU A 319 -4.04 -19.51 -3.19
C GLU A 319 -4.65 -19.58 -4.59
N THR A 320 -4.02 -18.94 -5.59
CA THR A 320 -4.41 -19.09 -6.99
C THR A 320 -4.39 -20.57 -7.41
N LEU A 321 -3.34 -21.30 -7.05
CA LEU A 321 -3.23 -22.74 -7.33
C LEU A 321 -4.33 -23.56 -6.66
N ASN A 322 -4.68 -23.23 -5.41
CA ASN A 322 -5.75 -23.91 -4.67
C ASN A 322 -7.12 -23.69 -5.31
N LEU A 323 -7.37 -22.49 -5.81
CA LEU A 323 -8.66 -22.09 -6.38
C LEU A 323 -8.80 -22.51 -7.85
N ALA A 324 -7.71 -22.50 -8.61
CA ALA A 324 -7.72 -22.82 -10.03
C ALA A 324 -7.77 -24.32 -10.32
N PHE A 325 -7.21 -25.16 -9.45
CA PHE A 325 -7.01 -26.59 -9.72
C PHE A 325 -7.62 -27.48 -8.63
N LYS A 326 -8.03 -28.70 -9.03
CA LYS A 326 -8.38 -29.77 -8.08
C LYS A 326 -7.13 -30.20 -7.28
N ARG A 327 -7.35 -30.91 -6.16
CA ARG A 327 -6.30 -31.27 -5.18
C ARG A 327 -5.01 -31.83 -5.79
N ILE A 328 -5.09 -32.84 -6.67
CA ILE A 328 -3.92 -33.50 -7.25
C ILE A 328 -3.15 -32.57 -8.20
N PRO A 329 -3.77 -31.99 -9.26
CA PRO A 329 -3.07 -31.02 -10.11
C PRO A 329 -2.54 -29.81 -9.34
N ALA A 330 -3.26 -29.33 -8.30
CA ALA A 330 -2.77 -28.24 -7.46
C ALA A 330 -1.46 -28.59 -6.73
N ILE A 331 -1.31 -29.83 -6.25
CA ILE A 331 -0.07 -30.30 -5.62
C ILE A 331 1.05 -30.40 -6.64
N LEU A 332 0.79 -30.97 -7.82
CA LEU A 332 1.79 -31.11 -8.87
C LEU A 332 2.32 -29.74 -9.31
N THR A 333 1.43 -28.80 -9.60
CA THR A 333 1.82 -27.45 -10.03
C THR A 333 2.52 -26.66 -8.91
N LYS A 334 2.18 -26.90 -7.63
CA LYS A 334 2.95 -26.34 -6.50
C LYS A 334 4.38 -26.86 -6.47
N LEU A 335 4.61 -28.15 -6.73
CA LEU A 335 5.96 -28.71 -6.80
C LEU A 335 6.75 -28.11 -7.97
N LEU A 336 6.08 -27.85 -9.10
CA LEU A 336 6.69 -27.20 -10.26
C LEU A 336 7.08 -25.73 -9.99
N ILE A 337 6.24 -24.96 -9.30
CA ILE A 337 6.49 -23.54 -9.02
C ILE A 337 7.40 -23.33 -7.79
N PHE A 338 7.32 -24.23 -6.82
CA PHE A 338 8.08 -24.19 -5.57
C PHE A 338 8.97 -25.44 -5.41
N PRO A 339 9.94 -25.70 -6.31
CA PRO A 339 10.74 -26.93 -6.27
C PRO A 339 11.57 -27.05 -4.98
N LEU A 340 12.04 -25.91 -4.45
CA LEU A 340 12.78 -25.83 -3.18
C LEU A 340 11.89 -25.31 -2.03
N GLY A 341 10.57 -25.41 -2.17
CA GLY A 341 9.61 -24.90 -1.21
C GLY A 341 9.46 -23.37 -1.21
N ARG A 342 8.99 -22.87 -0.07
CA ARG A 342 8.56 -21.48 0.17
C ARG A 342 9.64 -20.69 0.92
N PRO A 343 10.45 -19.86 0.25
CA PRO A 343 11.61 -19.22 0.89
C PRO A 343 11.26 -17.97 1.71
N PHE A 344 10.04 -17.43 1.58
CA PHE A 344 9.68 -16.14 2.20
C PHE A 344 8.90 -16.34 3.49
N TYR A 345 9.19 -15.47 4.47
CA TYR A 345 8.56 -15.43 5.79
C TYR A 345 8.22 -13.99 6.14
N PRO A 346 7.10 -13.75 6.87
CA PRO A 346 6.70 -12.41 7.27
C PRO A 346 7.61 -11.89 8.38
N VAL A 347 8.05 -10.64 8.25
CA VAL A 347 8.75 -9.88 9.28
C VAL A 347 7.74 -8.97 9.95
N LYS A 348 7.35 -9.31 11.19
CA LYS A 348 6.30 -8.59 11.94
C LYS A 348 6.83 -7.42 12.77
N VAL A 349 8.03 -7.55 13.34
CA VAL A 349 8.63 -6.50 14.18
C VAL A 349 10.09 -6.33 13.79
N PHE A 350 10.50 -5.09 13.58
CA PHE A 350 11.90 -4.70 13.47
C PHE A 350 12.12 -3.40 14.25
N LYS A 351 13.35 -3.21 14.76
CA LYS A 351 13.67 -2.22 15.79
C LYS A 351 13.81 -0.78 15.27
N SER A 352 13.84 -0.56 13.95
CA SER A 352 14.06 0.78 13.37
C SER A 352 12.74 1.57 13.25
N LEU A 353 12.29 2.10 14.38
CA LEU A 353 11.22 3.09 14.40
C LEU A 353 11.81 4.41 13.87
N HIS A 354 11.34 4.80 12.69
CA HIS A 354 11.93 5.85 11.88
C HIS A 354 11.77 7.23 12.52
N ASN A 355 12.89 7.94 12.69
CA ASN A 355 12.85 9.40 12.88
C ASN A 355 12.39 10.12 11.60
N ASP A 356 12.49 9.45 10.44
CA ASP A 356 12.18 10.01 9.11
C ASP A 356 10.80 9.59 8.57
N ILE A 357 9.89 9.03 9.38
CA ILE A 357 8.55 8.65 8.87
C ILE A 357 7.79 9.86 8.33
N GLU A 358 8.04 11.05 8.88
CA GLU A 358 7.55 12.32 8.37
C GLU A 358 8.01 12.53 6.92
N LYS A 359 9.30 12.38 6.64
CA LYS A 359 9.86 12.45 5.28
C LYS A 359 9.30 11.38 4.35
N ILE A 360 9.01 10.19 4.87
CA ILE A 360 8.39 9.13 4.07
C ILE A 360 6.95 9.51 3.77
N CYS A 361 6.12 9.86 4.74
CA CYS A 361 4.77 10.38 4.49
C CYS A 361 4.78 11.64 3.60
N GLU A 362 5.92 12.34 3.52
CA GLU A 362 6.19 13.51 2.67
C GLU A 362 7.06 13.20 1.43
N LEU A 363 7.21 11.93 0.99
CA LEU A 363 8.16 11.54 -0.08
C LEU A 363 7.95 12.28 -1.41
N GLU A 364 6.93 13.15 -1.48
CA GLU A 364 6.82 14.24 -2.43
C GLU A 364 6.08 15.50 -1.87
N THR A 365 6.81 16.55 -1.46
CA THR A 365 6.62 17.89 -2.08
C THR A 365 7.18 17.89 -3.53
N ILE A 366 6.88 16.81 -4.25
CA ILE A 366 7.23 16.33 -5.60
C ILE A 366 8.34 17.13 -6.29
N GLU A 367 9.62 17.06 -5.90
CA GLU A 367 10.75 17.62 -6.71
C GLU A 367 10.62 19.09 -7.24
N ASN A 368 9.55 19.85 -6.92
CA ASN A 368 9.05 21.01 -7.69
C ASN A 368 8.11 21.88 -6.84
N ILE A 369 8.53 22.26 -5.65
CA ILE A 369 8.14 23.58 -5.14
C ILE A 369 9.44 24.25 -4.77
N ASN A 370 9.83 25.25 -5.56
CA ASN A 370 10.93 26.15 -5.24
C ASN A 370 10.86 26.48 -3.75
N HIS A 371 11.83 25.98 -2.97
CA HIS A 371 11.86 26.17 -1.53
C HIS A 371 11.81 27.67 -1.15
N ALA A 372 12.20 28.57 -2.06
CA ALA A 372 12.11 30.01 -1.93
C ALA A 372 10.69 30.61 -2.13
N GLU A 373 9.83 30.01 -2.95
CA GLU A 373 8.44 30.48 -3.16
C GLU A 373 7.48 29.90 -2.12
N ALA A 374 7.71 28.66 -1.68
CA ALA A 374 7.04 28.07 -0.53
C ALA A 374 7.25 28.91 0.74
N ALA A 375 8.49 29.33 1.01
CA ALA A 375 8.82 30.17 2.16
C ALA A 375 8.25 31.60 2.07
N LYS A 376 8.09 32.16 0.86
CA LYS A 376 7.56 33.52 0.64
C LYS A 376 6.04 33.62 0.67
N ASN A 377 5.32 32.56 0.27
CA ASN A 377 3.86 32.57 0.23
C ASN A 377 3.20 32.06 1.53
N GLY A 378 3.99 31.77 2.57
CA GLY A 378 3.49 31.15 3.78
C GLY A 378 2.91 29.78 3.46
N VAL A 379 3.73 28.73 3.49
CA VAL A 379 3.23 27.35 3.47
C VAL A 379 2.28 27.20 4.67
N ASN A 380 0.99 27.41 4.42
CA ASN A 380 -0.10 26.92 5.23
C ASN A 380 0.02 25.40 5.19
N SER A 381 0.89 24.88 6.04
CA SER A 381 0.99 23.49 6.44
C SER A 381 0.15 22.49 5.66
N THR A 382 0.84 21.57 5.01
CA THR A 382 0.29 20.42 4.30
C THR A 382 -0.53 19.46 5.20
N TYR A 383 -0.64 19.76 6.50
CA TYR A 383 -1.31 18.94 7.51
C TYR A 383 -2.54 19.64 8.07
N SER A 384 -3.56 18.84 8.41
CA SER A 384 -4.73 19.32 9.13
C SER A 384 -4.30 20.02 10.44
N PRO A 385 -5.01 21.07 10.88
CA PRO A 385 -4.72 21.76 12.14
C PRO A 385 -4.57 20.80 13.32
N PHE A 386 -5.40 19.75 13.34
CA PHE A 386 -5.34 18.71 14.36
C PHE A 386 -4.03 17.91 14.35
N LEU A 387 -3.52 17.51 13.18
CA LEU A 387 -2.27 16.74 13.10
C LEU A 387 -1.07 17.58 13.56
N LYS A 388 -1.08 18.90 13.30
CA LYS A 388 -0.09 19.82 13.88
C LYS A 388 -0.12 19.86 15.40
N LYS A 389 -1.32 19.98 16.00
CA LYS A 389 -1.47 20.00 17.46
C LYS A 389 -0.86 18.75 18.08
N ILE A 390 -1.15 17.58 17.50
CA ILE A 390 -0.54 16.31 17.92
C ILE A 390 0.98 16.33 17.77
N TYR A 391 1.51 16.80 16.63
CA TYR A 391 2.95 16.89 16.40
C TYR A 391 3.64 17.80 17.44
N GLN A 392 3.08 18.97 17.71
CA GLN A 392 3.59 19.92 18.69
C GLN A 392 3.58 19.32 20.10
N ALA A 393 2.48 18.66 20.50
CA ALA A 393 2.41 17.96 21.79
C ALA A 393 3.47 16.87 21.90
N LYS A 394 3.73 16.11 20.82
CA LYS A 394 4.82 15.12 20.80
C LYS A 394 6.18 15.77 21.01
N GLN A 395 6.46 16.90 20.35
CA GLN A 395 7.74 17.59 20.50
C GLN A 395 7.92 18.16 21.91
N LYS A 396 6.88 18.76 22.49
CA LYS A 396 6.89 19.22 23.89
C LYS A 396 7.18 18.06 24.86
N LEU A 397 6.50 16.93 24.71
CA LEU A 397 6.73 15.75 25.54
C LEU A 397 8.15 15.19 25.38
N LYS A 398 8.66 15.14 24.14
CA LYS A 398 10.03 14.69 23.87
C LYS A 398 11.08 15.59 24.55
N ASN A 399 10.88 16.90 24.53
CA ASN A 399 11.79 17.85 25.20
C ASN A 399 11.76 17.67 26.73
N ALA A 400 10.60 17.30 27.29
CA ALA A 400 10.40 17.08 28.72
C ALA A 400 10.66 15.62 29.18
N GLU A 401 11.15 14.72 28.31
CA GLU A 401 11.28 13.28 28.58
C GLU A 401 12.20 12.98 29.77
N SER A 402 13.31 13.71 29.91
CA SER A 402 14.25 13.54 31.04
C SER A 402 13.60 13.90 32.38
N ALA A 403 12.86 15.00 32.42
CA ALA A 403 12.13 15.45 33.59
C ALA A 403 10.98 14.49 33.93
N GLU A 404 10.29 13.97 32.93
CA GLU A 404 9.21 12.98 33.11
C GLU A 404 9.72 11.69 33.76
N ILE A 405 10.88 11.20 33.31
CA ILE A 405 11.54 10.03 33.90
C ILE A 405 11.94 10.31 35.35
N ALA A 406 12.50 11.50 35.63
CA ALA A 406 12.88 11.90 36.99
C ALA A 406 11.69 11.90 37.95
N VAL A 407 10.56 12.53 37.56
CA VAL A 407 9.34 12.57 38.37
C VAL A 407 8.73 11.17 38.55
N THR A 408 8.72 10.35 37.49
CA THR A 408 8.21 8.97 37.56
C THR A 408 9.03 8.12 38.53
N ASN A 409 10.37 8.22 38.47
CA ASN A 409 11.26 7.48 39.36
C ASN A 409 11.13 7.94 40.82
N ALA A 410 10.99 9.25 41.05
CA ALA A 410 10.86 9.82 42.39
C ALA A 410 9.54 9.49 43.07
N THR A 411 8.45 9.45 42.30
CA THR A 411 7.09 9.22 42.84
C THR A 411 6.69 7.75 42.85
N GLY A 412 7.39 6.90 42.08
CA GLY A 412 6.99 5.52 41.83
C GLY A 412 5.71 5.40 40.98
N THR A 413 5.17 6.52 40.51
CA THR A 413 3.92 6.58 39.73
C THR A 413 4.16 7.28 38.40
N PRO A 414 3.75 6.68 37.27
CA PRO A 414 3.90 7.27 35.95
C PRO A 414 2.97 8.48 35.79
N LEU A 415 3.48 9.57 35.22
CA LEU A 415 2.65 10.72 34.87
C LEU A 415 1.63 10.35 33.80
N ASN A 416 0.43 10.89 33.95
CA ASN A 416 -0.67 10.83 33.00
C ASN A 416 -1.47 12.14 33.04
N THR A 417 -2.45 12.29 32.15
CA THR A 417 -3.27 13.51 32.05
C THR A 417 -4.16 13.78 33.27
N ASP A 418 -4.33 12.81 34.17
CA ASP A 418 -5.19 12.93 35.34
C ASP A 418 -4.40 13.27 36.63
N ASN A 419 -3.09 13.02 36.67
CA ASN A 419 -2.25 13.20 37.85
C ASN A 419 -1.04 14.15 37.67
N TYR A 420 -0.81 14.68 36.46
CA TYR A 420 0.41 15.44 36.16
C TYR A 420 0.62 16.65 37.08
N GLU A 421 -0.42 17.45 37.35
CA GLU A 421 -0.30 18.65 38.18
C GLU A 421 0.22 18.33 39.59
N VAL A 422 -0.39 17.34 40.24
CA VAL A 422 -0.06 16.95 41.62
C VAL A 422 1.36 16.40 41.71
N LEU A 423 1.75 15.54 40.77
CA LEU A 423 3.07 14.91 40.78
C LEU A 423 4.19 15.90 40.45
N ILE A 424 3.96 16.79 39.47
CA ILE A 424 4.92 17.84 39.12
C ILE A 424 5.13 18.80 40.30
N ASN A 425 4.04 19.26 40.93
CA ASN A 425 4.13 20.16 42.09
C ASN A 425 4.89 19.54 43.26
N ARG A 426 4.62 18.26 43.55
CA ARG A 426 5.32 17.52 44.61
C ARG A 426 6.82 17.40 44.32
N CYS A 427 7.21 17.08 43.08
CA CYS A 427 8.61 16.95 42.71
C CYS A 427 9.35 18.29 42.63
N LEU A 428 8.66 19.37 42.25
CA LEU A 428 9.21 20.73 42.31
C LEU A 428 9.46 21.16 43.76
N ALA A 429 8.49 20.93 44.66
CA ALA A 429 8.65 21.24 46.09
C ALA A 429 9.77 20.42 46.74
N ALA A 430 10.01 19.19 46.26
CA ALA A 430 11.09 18.33 46.71
C ALA A 430 12.45 18.62 46.05
N GLY A 431 12.54 19.60 45.13
CA GLY A 431 13.77 19.95 44.42
C GLY A 431 14.27 18.90 43.43
N ILE A 432 13.40 17.98 43.00
CA ILE A 432 13.73 16.86 42.09
C ILE A 432 13.77 17.33 40.63
N VAL A 433 12.96 18.34 40.30
CA VAL A 433 12.93 19.00 38.98
C VAL A 433 13.06 20.50 39.16
N SER A 434 13.67 21.18 38.19
CA SER A 434 13.76 22.65 38.17
C SER A 434 12.40 23.29 37.85
N VAL A 435 12.27 24.59 38.11
CA VAL A 435 11.08 25.38 37.71
C VAL A 435 10.84 25.25 36.21
N GLU A 436 11.89 25.44 35.41
CA GLU A 436 11.83 25.31 33.95
C GLU A 436 11.37 23.91 33.50
N GLN A 437 11.92 22.84 34.08
CA GLN A 437 11.52 21.46 33.78
C GLN A 437 10.06 21.19 34.17
N SER A 438 9.59 21.79 35.27
CA SER A 438 8.21 21.66 35.72
C SER A 438 7.23 22.35 34.77
N GLU A 439 7.59 23.52 34.25
CA GLU A 439 6.79 24.27 33.28
C GLU A 439 6.75 23.53 31.94
N GLN A 440 7.89 23.04 31.45
CA GLN A 440 7.95 22.23 30.23
C GLN A 440 7.06 20.97 30.33
N LEU A 441 7.05 20.30 31.49
CA LEU A 441 6.16 19.16 31.74
C LEU A 441 4.69 19.57 31.77
N ARG A 442 4.33 20.66 32.44
CA ARG A 442 2.94 21.15 32.47
C ARG A 442 2.45 21.49 31.07
N GLU A 443 3.22 22.26 30.31
CA GLU A 443 2.86 22.62 28.93
C GLU A 443 2.68 21.38 28.03
N ALA A 444 3.56 20.37 28.18
CA ALA A 444 3.45 19.13 27.43
C ALA A 444 2.14 18.39 27.77
N TYR A 445 1.83 18.23 29.05
CA TYR A 445 0.64 17.51 29.50
C TYR A 445 -0.67 18.27 29.25
N GLU A 446 -0.66 19.60 29.36
CA GLU A 446 -1.79 20.45 28.95
C GLU A 446 -2.07 20.31 27.47
N SER A 447 -1.03 20.29 26.62
CA SER A 447 -1.19 20.08 25.17
C SER A 447 -1.80 18.69 24.87
N ILE A 448 -1.41 17.65 25.61
CA ILE A 448 -1.99 16.31 25.49
C ILE A 448 -3.45 16.30 25.96
N LEU A 449 -3.76 17.00 27.05
CA LEU A 449 -5.10 17.12 27.60
C LEU A 449 -6.03 17.85 26.62
N GLU A 450 -5.58 18.95 26.00
CA GLU A 450 -6.33 19.68 24.97
C GLU A 450 -6.71 18.75 23.81
N ILE A 451 -5.77 17.93 23.33
CA ILE A 451 -6.03 16.94 22.27
C ILE A 451 -7.08 15.90 22.73
N LYS A 452 -7.00 15.43 23.98
CA LYS A 452 -7.96 14.47 24.54
C LYS A 452 -9.36 15.09 24.62
N LEU A 453 -9.47 16.32 25.12
CA LEU A 453 -10.74 17.05 25.23
C LEU A 453 -11.35 17.36 23.86
N THR A 454 -10.55 17.87 22.93
CA THR A 454 -10.96 18.15 21.54
C THR A 454 -11.50 16.89 20.87
N ASN A 455 -10.83 15.75 21.06
CA ASN A 455 -11.27 14.47 20.52
C ASN A 455 -12.57 13.97 21.17
N HIS A 456 -12.72 14.07 22.50
CA HIS A 456 -13.87 13.49 23.19
C HIS A 456 -15.13 14.36 23.15
N PHE A 457 -15.00 15.69 23.17
CA PHE A 457 -16.11 16.61 23.46
C PHE A 457 -16.29 17.75 22.45
N GLY A 458 -15.36 17.98 21.51
CA GLY A 458 -15.44 19.11 20.58
C GLY A 458 -15.22 20.47 21.25
N ASN A 459 -15.10 21.53 20.46
CA ASN A 459 -14.67 22.87 20.91
C ASN A 459 -15.61 23.57 21.92
N ASN A 460 -16.72 22.94 22.32
CA ASN A 460 -17.78 23.58 23.11
C ASN A 460 -18.03 22.87 24.45
N TYR A 461 -17.00 22.43 25.15
CA TYR A 461 -17.15 21.96 26.52
C TYR A 461 -16.22 22.70 27.47
N GLU A 462 -16.78 23.69 28.16
CA GLU A 462 -16.25 24.15 29.45
C GLU A 462 -16.48 23.04 30.48
N LYS A 463 -15.45 22.75 31.27
CA LYS A 463 -15.44 21.65 32.24
C LYS A 463 -15.92 22.11 33.59
#